data_AF-A0A4P7WBC7-F1
#
_entry.id   AF-A0A4P7WBC7-F1
#
_cell.length_a   1.000
_cell.length_b   1.000
_cell.length_c   1.000
_cell.angle_alpha   90.00
_cell.angle_beta   90.00
_cell.angle_gamma   90.00
#
_symmetry.space_group_name_H-M   'P 1'
#
loop_
_entity.id
_entity.type
_entity.pdbx_description
1 polymer ?
#
loop_
_entity_poly.entity_id
_entity_poly.type
_entity_poly.pdbx_seq_one_letter_code
_entity_poly.pdbx_strand_id
1 'polypeptide(L)' 'MYTKIDTKAVLKKLVSAKAALARLSGTARIIPNQDILIHTLCLQEAKASSAVENIFTTQDALYRKFILFPAF' A
#
# COMPACT_ATOMS: atom_id res chain seq x y z
N MET A 1 15.02 -8.45 -25.08
CA MET A 1 13.73 -9.12 -24.84
C MET A 1 13.00 -8.37 -23.70
N TYR A 2 12.23 -7.31 -24.01
CA TYR A 2 11.38 -6.53 -23.07
C TYR A 2 10.23 -5.80 -23.81
N THR A 3 9.61 -6.41 -24.82
CA THR A 3 8.71 -5.68 -25.74
C THR A 3 7.22 -5.68 -25.34
N LYS A 4 6.85 -6.26 -24.19
CA LYS A 4 5.42 -6.37 -23.78
C LYS A 4 4.92 -5.22 -22.89
N ILE A 5 5.80 -4.39 -22.33
CA ILE A 5 5.42 -3.34 -21.37
C ILE A 5 4.88 -2.10 -22.11
N ASP A 6 5.40 -1.77 -23.28
CA ASP A 6 5.02 -0.56 -24.04
C ASP A 6 3.83 -0.79 -24.99
N THR A 7 2.92 -1.69 -24.61
CA THR A 7 1.68 -1.86 -25.36
C THR A 7 0.70 -0.73 -25.03
N LYS A 8 -0.10 -0.29 -26.02
CA LYS A 8 -1.12 0.77 -25.84
C LYS A 8 -2.04 0.51 -24.65
N ALA A 9 -2.36 -0.76 -24.36
CA ALA A 9 -3.18 -1.15 -23.22
C ALA A 9 -2.48 -0.91 -21.87
N VAL A 10 -1.20 -1.29 -21.74
CA VAL A 10 -0.42 -1.08 -20.52
C VAL A 10 -0.15 0.40 -20.30
N LEU A 11 0.22 1.15 -21.34
CA LEU A 11 0.44 2.60 -21.24
C LEU A 11 -0.81 3.36 -20.80
N LYS A 12 -2.00 2.98 -21.29
CA LYS A 12 -3.28 3.54 -20.81
C LYS A 12 -3.51 3.28 -19.32
N LYS A 13 -3.22 2.07 -18.84
CA LYS A 13 -3.33 1.73 -17.41
C LYS A 13 -2.27 2.45 -16.56
N LEU A 14 -1.07 2.65 -17.10
CA LEU A 14 -0.01 3.39 -16.43
C LEU A 14 -0.42 4.85 -16.17
N VAL A 15 -1.05 5.50 -17.15
CA VAL A 15 -1.55 6.87 -17.01
C VAL A 15 -2.59 6.98 -15.88
N SER A 16 -3.56 6.05 -15.82
CA SER A 16 -4.57 6.07 -14.76
C SER A 16 -3.99 5.75 -13.39
N ALA A 17 -3.06 4.79 -13.30
CA ALA A 17 -2.35 4.46 -12.07
C ALA A 17 -1.52 5.65 -11.55
N LYS A 18 -0.77 6.31 -12.43
CA LYS A 18 0.01 7.52 -12.10
C LYS A 18 -0.91 8.63 -11.57
N ALA A 19 -2.05 8.86 -12.22
CA ALA A 19 -3.02 9.87 -11.78
C ALA A 19 -3.62 9.54 -10.40
N ALA A 20 -3.89 8.27 -10.10
CA ALA A 20 -4.33 7.85 -8.77
C ALA A 20 -3.25 8.07 -7.70
N LEU A 21 -2.00 7.70 -7.98
CA LEU A 21 -0.87 7.92 -7.06
C LEU A 21 -0.61 9.40 -6.81
N ALA A 22 -0.68 10.24 -7.85
CA ALA A 22 -0.52 11.68 -7.70
C ALA A 22 -1.61 12.31 -6.80
N ARG A 23 -2.86 11.85 -6.95
CA ARG A 23 -3.97 12.27 -6.06
C ARG A 23 -3.72 11.84 -4.63
N LEU A 24 -3.36 10.57 -4.39
CA LEU A 24 -3.04 10.08 -3.05
C LEU A 24 -1.88 10.87 -2.42
N SER A 25 -0.81 11.13 -3.18
CA SER A 25 0.33 11.93 -2.71
C SER A 25 -0.07 13.36 -2.35
N GLY A 26 -0.97 13.98 -3.14
CA GLY A 26 -1.54 15.29 -2.82
C GLY A 26 -2.38 15.28 -1.54
N THR A 27 -3.26 14.30 -1.38
CA THR A 27 -4.13 14.16 -0.20
C THR A 27 -3.35 13.74 1.04
N ALA A 28 -2.30 12.92 0.93
CA ALA A 28 -1.46 12.54 2.07
C ALA A 28 -0.75 13.75 2.68
N ARG A 29 -0.33 14.72 1.85
CA ARG A 29 0.35 15.95 2.30
C ARG A 29 -0.50 16.88 3.17
N ILE A 30 -1.83 16.81 3.07
CA ILE A 30 -2.74 17.62 3.90
C ILE A 30 -3.11 16.94 5.21
N ILE A 31 -2.72 15.68 5.43
CA ILE A 31 -3.00 14.96 6.68
C ILE A 31 -2.04 15.47 7.77
N PRO A 32 -2.55 15.95 8.92
CA PRO A 32 -1.72 16.53 9.98
C PRO A 32 -0.64 15.59 10.54
N ASN A 33 -0.90 14.29 10.53
CA ASN A 33 0.03 13.25 10.95
C ASN A 33 0.06 12.13 9.89
N GLN A 34 1.09 12.15 9.05
CA GLN A 34 1.24 11.19 7.95
C GLN A 34 1.62 9.79 8.43
N ASP A 35 2.23 9.67 9.61
CA ASP A 35 2.64 8.37 10.18
C ASP A 35 1.43 7.47 10.44
N ILE A 36 0.29 8.05 10.82
CA ILE A 36 -0.97 7.30 10.95
C ILE A 36 -1.39 6.68 9.61
N LEU A 37 -1.24 7.40 8.49
CA LEU A 37 -1.55 6.88 7.17
C LEU A 37 -0.60 5.73 6.79
N ILE A 38 0.70 5.92 7.01
CA ILE A 38 1.71 4.89 6.71
C ILE A 38 1.47 3.62 7.54
N HIS A 39 1.28 3.76 8.85
CA HIS A 39 1.07 2.62 9.74
C HIS A 39 -0.21 1.85 9.40
N THR A 40 -1.30 2.57 9.13
CA THR A 40 -2.59 1.93 8.77
C THR A 40 -2.52 1.21 7.43
N LEU A 41 -1.88 1.81 6.42
CA LEU A 41 -1.66 1.16 5.12
C LEU A 41 -0.76 -0.08 5.26
N CYS A 42 0.36 0.01 5.98
CA CYS A 42 1.24 -1.13 6.22
C CYS A 42 0.51 -2.31 6.86
N LEU A 43 -0.34 -2.05 7.85
CA LEU A 43 -1.15 -3.09 8.50
C LEU A 43 -2.18 -3.71 7.55
N GLN A 44 -2.83 -2.89 6.72
CA GLN A 44 -3.80 -3.37 5.74
C GLN A 44 -3.14 -4.23 4.65
N GLU A 45 -1.98 -3.81 4.15
CA GLU A 45 -1.20 -4.58 3.18
C GLU A 45 -0.68 -5.89 3.77
N ALA A 46 -0.12 -5.87 4.99
CA ALA A 46 0.34 -7.07 5.66
C ALA A 46 -0.79 -8.10 5.85
N LYS A 47 -2.00 -7.63 6.21
CA LYS A 47 -3.19 -8.48 6.32
C LYS A 47 -3.62 -9.03 4.97
N ALA A 48 -3.71 -8.18 3.94
CA ALA A 48 -4.14 -8.59 2.61
C ALA A 48 -3.15 -9.60 1.98
N SER A 49 -1.85 -9.33 2.11
CA SER A 49 -0.79 -10.24 1.66
C SER A 49 -0.88 -11.58 2.39
N SER A 50 -1.03 -11.57 3.71
CA SER A 50 -1.15 -12.81 4.51
C SER A 50 -2.39 -13.64 4.13
N ALA A 51 -3.51 -12.98 3.81
CA ALA A 51 -4.74 -13.65 3.39
C ALA A 51 -4.60 -14.32 2.01
N VAL A 52 -3.86 -13.69 1.08
CA VAL A 52 -3.53 -14.31 -0.22
C VAL A 52 -2.62 -15.53 -0.04
N GLU A 53 -1.73 -15.50 0.96
CA GLU A 53 -0.81 -16.59 1.29
C GLU A 53 -1.41 -17.69 2.18
N ASN A 54 -2.73 -17.64 2.46
CA ASN A 54 -3.44 -18.60 3.31
C ASN A 54 -2.94 -18.62 4.78
N ILE A 55 -2.36 -17.50 5.25
CA ILE A 55 -1.97 -17.28 6.64
C ILE A 55 -3.09 -16.50 7.34
N PHE A 56 -3.87 -17.19 8.17
CA PHE A 56 -4.96 -16.57 8.92
C PHE A 56 -4.43 -15.86 10.18
N THR A 57 -4.44 -14.51 10.15
CA THR A 57 -4.07 -13.66 11.30
C THR A 57 -5.15 -12.62 11.57
N THR A 58 -5.34 -12.25 12.85
CA THR A 58 -6.33 -11.25 13.27
C THR A 58 -5.72 -9.85 13.35
N GLN A 59 -6.57 -8.81 13.26
CA GLN A 59 -6.15 -7.41 13.27
C GLN A 59 -5.42 -7.02 14.57
N ASP A 60 -5.88 -7.54 15.71
CA ASP A 60 -5.26 -7.26 17.02
C ASP A 60 -3.87 -7.88 17.16
N ALA A 61 -3.61 -9.01 16.50
CA ALA A 61 -2.29 -9.65 16.50
C ALA A 61 -1.29 -8.87 15.62
N LEU A 62 -1.73 -8.39 14.45
CA LEU A 62 -0.91 -7.53 13.58
C LEU A 62 -0.61 -6.17 14.24
N TYR A 63 -1.62 -5.55 14.84
CA TYR A 63 -1.47 -4.28 15.55
C TYR A 63 -0.49 -4.40 16.73
N ARG A 64 -0.61 -5.47 17.54
CA ARG A 64 0.35 -5.75 18.62
C ARG A 64 1.77 -5.93 18.12
N LYS A 65 1.99 -6.67 17.03
CA LYS A 65 3.34 -6.83 16.45
C LYS A 65 3.92 -5.51 15.96
N PHE A 66 3.11 -4.66 15.34
CA PHE A 66 3.57 -3.38 14.80
C PHE A 66 3.89 -2.36 15.92
N ILE A 67 3.12 -2.35 17.01
CA ILE A 67 3.42 -1.52 18.18
C ILE A 67 4.65 -2.02 18.95
N LEU A 68 4.85 -3.34 19.03
CA LEU A 68 5.99 -3.95 19.74
C LEU A 68 7.31 -3.83 18.94
N PHE A 69 7.24 -3.46 17.66
CA PHE A 69 8.40 -3.06 16.84
C PHE A 69 8.38 -1.55 16.56
N PRO A 70 8.63 -0.68 17.57
CA PRO A 70 8.87 0.73 17.33
C PRO A 70 10.32 0.90 16.88
N ALA A 71 10.63 0.55 15.64
CA ALA A 71 11.96 0.75 15.08
C ALA A 71 11.91 0.94 13.57
N PHE A 72 11.22 1.99 13.14
CA PHE A 72 11.63 2.88 12.05
C PHE A 72 11.19 4.30 12.40
#